data_AF-A0A6V8PYU8-F1
#
_entry.id   AF-A0A6V8PYU8-F1
#
_cell.length_a   1.000
_cell.length_b   1.000
_cell.length_c   1.000
_cell.angle_alpha   90.00
_cell.angle_beta   90.00
_cell.angle_gamma   90.00
#
_symmetry.space_group_name_H-M   'P 1'
#
loop_
_entity.id
_entity.type
_entity.pdbx_description
1 polymer ?
#
loop_
_entity_poly.entity_id
_entity_poly.type
_entity_poly.pdbx_seq_one_letter_code
_entity_poly.pdbx_strand_id
1 'polypeptide(L)'
;YGLERITMYLQDIDNVFELQWNEAVKYGEIHQLWEVEWSRYNFDYADVELLGRLFSSYEGEARRLIDLNLVLPAYDYVLKCSHIFNLLDARGALSVTERTRYIDRVRNLAREVAKAYLSQRENMGFPLLKK
;
A
#
# COMPACT_ATOMS: atom_id res chain seq x y z
N TYR A 1 -9.53 12.14 4.03
CA TYR A 1 -9.16 13.51 4.40
C TYR A 1 -7.68 13.53 4.73
N GLY A 2 -6.94 14.61 4.43
CA GLY A 2 -5.58 14.78 4.92
C GLY A 2 -5.63 15.35 6.33
N LEU A 3 -5.51 14.47 7.34
CA LEU A 3 -5.77 14.82 8.74
C LEU A 3 -4.76 15.85 9.24
N GLU A 4 -3.48 15.66 8.91
CA GLU A 4 -2.38 16.52 9.30
C GLU A 4 -2.60 17.96 8.81
N ARG A 5 -2.97 18.12 7.53
CA ARG A 5 -3.23 19.44 6.95
C ARG A 5 -4.44 20.13 7.58
N ILE A 6 -5.51 19.40 7.86
CA ILE A 6 -6.70 19.96 8.54
C ILE A 6 -6.31 20.41 9.95
N THR A 7 -5.61 19.58 10.69
CA THR A 7 -5.22 19.89 12.07
C THR A 7 -4.22 21.03 12.14
N MET A 8 -3.26 21.12 11.20
CA MET A 8 -2.35 22.27 11.09
C MET A 8 -3.11 23.58 10.91
N TYR A 9 -4.14 23.59 10.06
CA TYR A 9 -5.00 24.76 9.88
C TYR A 9 -5.79 25.11 11.16
N LEU A 10 -6.31 24.10 11.86
CA LEU A 10 -7.04 24.31 13.13
C LEU A 10 -6.14 24.78 14.28
N GLN A 11 -4.86 24.40 14.26
CA GLN A 11 -3.87 24.79 15.27
C GLN A 11 -3.05 26.02 14.88
N ASP A 12 -3.32 26.63 13.72
CA ASP A 12 -2.61 27.80 13.18
C ASP A 12 -1.09 27.62 13.11
N ILE A 13 -0.65 26.51 12.52
CA ILE A 13 0.78 26.16 12.36
C ILE A 13 1.12 25.79 10.91
N ASP A 14 2.34 26.13 10.50
CA ASP A 14 2.85 25.87 9.14
C ASP A 14 3.76 24.63 9.03
N ASN A 15 4.17 24.05 10.16
CA ASN A 15 5.03 22.86 10.20
C ASN A 15 4.30 21.68 10.84
N VAL A 16 4.17 20.57 10.11
CA VAL A 16 3.49 19.35 10.58
C VAL A 16 4.13 18.76 11.84
N PHE A 17 5.44 18.93 12.03
CA PHE A 17 6.13 18.38 13.20
C PHE A 17 5.82 19.14 14.49
N GLU A 18 5.30 20.37 14.39
CA GLU A 18 4.86 21.17 15.54
C GLU A 18 3.41 20.87 15.95
N LEU A 19 2.70 20.05 15.18
CA LEU A 19 1.31 19.65 15.45
C LEU A 19 1.20 18.99 16.83
N GLN A 20 0.27 19.47 17.65
CA GLN A 20 -0.07 18.83 18.92
C GLN A 20 -0.89 17.57 18.64
N TRP A 21 -0.29 16.40 18.87
CA TRP A 21 -0.95 15.10 18.72
C TRP A 21 -1.98 14.90 19.84
N ASN A 22 -1.63 15.34 21.04
CA ASN A 22 -2.49 15.48 22.20
C ASN A 22 -2.01 16.67 23.06
N GLU A 23 -2.48 16.78 24.31
CA GLU A 23 -2.11 17.89 25.21
C GLU A 23 -0.61 17.93 25.61
N ALA A 24 0.12 16.83 25.45
CA ALA A 24 1.48 16.67 25.98
C ALA A 24 2.55 16.31 24.92
N VAL A 25 2.15 15.85 23.74
CA VAL A 25 3.06 15.27 22.74
C VAL A 25 2.80 15.90 21.37
N LYS A 26 3.89 16.31 20.70
CA LYS A 26 3.87 16.77 19.32
C LYS A 26 4.03 15.61 18.34
N TYR A 27 3.51 15.80 17.13
CA TYR A 27 3.66 14.88 16.01
C TYR A 27 5.13 14.59 15.70
N GLY A 28 6.00 15.61 15.76
CA GLY A 28 7.44 15.47 15.53
C GLY A 28 8.13 14.52 16.52
N GLU A 29 7.71 14.50 17.78
CA GLU A 29 8.30 13.62 18.80
C GLU A 29 8.05 12.13 18.51
N ILE A 30 6.98 11.82 17.76
CA ILE A 30 6.62 10.46 17.38
C ILE A 30 7.17 10.12 15.99
N HIS A 31 7.01 11.02 15.02
CA HIS A 31 7.15 10.69 13.60
C HIS A 31 8.40 11.28 12.92
N GLN A 32 9.09 12.26 13.50
CA GLN A 32 10.20 12.91 12.80
C GLN A 32 11.37 11.96 12.53
N LEU A 33 11.79 11.17 13.54
CA LEU A 33 12.84 10.17 13.34
C LEU A 33 12.39 9.09 12.34
N TRP A 34 11.12 8.66 12.46
CA TRP A 34 10.52 7.68 11.57
C TRP A 34 10.56 8.15 10.11
N GLU A 35 10.14 9.39 9.81
CA GLU A 35 10.19 9.98 8.48
C GLU A 35 11.63 10.07 7.93
N VAL A 36 12.61 10.43 8.77
CA VAL A 36 14.02 10.48 8.38
C VAL A 36 14.55 9.10 8.01
N GLU A 37 14.30 8.09 8.85
CA GLU A 37 14.77 6.73 8.60
C GLU A 37 14.09 6.09 7.39
N TRP A 38 12.78 6.24 7.25
CA TRP A 38 12.06 5.72 6.09
C TRP A 38 12.44 6.43 4.80
N SER A 39 12.69 7.73 4.82
CA SER A 39 13.20 8.45 3.64
C SER A 39 14.54 7.89 3.21
N ARG A 40 15.49 7.73 4.15
CA ARG A 40 16.81 7.13 3.85
C ARG A 40 16.66 5.71 3.30
N TYR A 41 15.82 4.88 3.93
CA TYR A 41 15.58 3.54 3.42
C TYR A 41 14.99 3.55 2.00
N ASN A 42 13.89 4.27 1.80
CA ASN A 42 13.14 4.30 0.55
C ASN A 42 13.94 4.87 -0.63
N PHE A 43 14.80 5.87 -0.39
CA PHE A 43 15.54 6.54 -1.46
C PHE A 43 16.96 6.01 -1.64
N ASP A 44 17.63 5.56 -0.58
CA ASP A 44 19.06 5.24 -0.64
C ASP A 44 19.37 3.76 -0.41
N TYR A 45 18.74 3.14 0.59
CA TYR A 45 19.20 1.84 1.13
C TYR A 45 18.34 0.63 0.79
N ALA A 46 17.11 0.79 0.30
CA ALA A 46 16.25 -0.35 0.02
C ALA A 46 16.88 -1.23 -1.09
N ASP A 47 16.95 -2.53 -0.79
CA ASP A 47 17.54 -3.55 -1.65
C ASP A 47 16.60 -3.87 -2.82
N VAL A 48 16.94 -3.34 -3.98
CA VAL A 48 16.15 -3.48 -5.22
C VAL A 48 16.00 -4.95 -5.65
N GLU A 49 17.04 -5.78 -5.47
CA GLU A 49 17.00 -7.17 -5.88
C GLU A 49 16.05 -7.97 -4.99
N LEU A 50 16.15 -7.77 -3.67
CA LEU A 50 15.21 -8.35 -2.71
C LEU A 50 13.77 -7.91 -3.00
N LEU A 51 13.53 -6.62 -3.22
CA LEU A 51 12.21 -6.09 -3.54
C LEU A 51 11.65 -6.71 -4.82
N GLY A 52 12.45 -6.86 -5.88
CA GLY A 52 12.03 -7.53 -7.11
C GLY A 52 11.64 -8.99 -6.91
N ARG A 53 12.40 -9.73 -6.09
CA ARG A 53 12.04 -11.11 -5.70
C ARG A 53 10.74 -11.15 -4.89
N LEU A 54 10.61 -10.29 -3.88
CA LEU A 54 9.41 -10.20 -3.04
C LEU A 54 8.16 -9.88 -3.87
N PHE A 55 8.24 -8.93 -4.81
CA PHE A 55 7.14 -8.63 -5.71
C PHE A 55 6.67 -9.89 -6.46
N SER A 56 7.63 -10.62 -7.05
CA SER A 56 7.33 -11.80 -7.84
C SER A 56 6.75 -12.93 -6.99
N SER A 57 7.28 -13.14 -5.79
CA SER A 57 6.74 -14.11 -4.83
C SER A 57 5.33 -13.74 -4.36
N TYR A 58 5.07 -12.47 -4.05
CA TYR A 58 3.76 -12.01 -3.63
C TYR A 58 2.73 -12.08 -4.76
N GLU A 59 3.11 -11.77 -6.00
CA GLU A 59 2.23 -11.95 -7.16
C GLU A 59 1.87 -13.43 -7.36
N GLY A 60 2.85 -14.33 -7.28
CA GLY A 60 2.62 -15.77 -7.38
C GLY A 60 1.68 -16.29 -6.30
N GLU A 61 1.87 -15.84 -5.06
CA GLU A 61 1.03 -16.23 -3.93
C GLU A 61 -0.39 -15.67 -4.04
N ALA A 62 -0.56 -14.42 -4.50
CA ALA A 62 -1.87 -13.85 -4.79
C ALA A 62 -2.64 -14.72 -5.79
N ARG A 63 -2.00 -15.13 -6.89
CA ARG A 63 -2.64 -16.01 -7.90
C ARG A 63 -3.01 -17.37 -7.32
N ARG A 64 -2.10 -18.01 -6.59
CA ARG A 64 -2.37 -19.30 -5.93
C ARG A 64 -3.58 -19.21 -4.99
N LEU A 65 -3.70 -18.12 -4.23
CA LEU A 65 -4.81 -17.90 -3.31
C LEU A 65 -6.13 -17.62 -4.04
N ILE A 66 -6.10 -16.93 -5.18
CA ILE A 66 -7.27 -16.75 -6.06
C ILE A 66 -7.77 -18.11 -6.55
N ASP A 67 -6.88 -18.98 -7.03
CA ASP A 67 -7.24 -20.32 -7.51
C ASP A 67 -7.87 -21.20 -6.41
N LEU A 68 -7.48 -20.97 -5.15
CA LEU A 68 -8.06 -21.64 -3.98
C LEU A 68 -9.35 -20.97 -3.46
N ASN A 69 -9.88 -19.93 -4.13
CA ASN A 69 -10.99 -19.11 -3.66
C ASN A 69 -10.77 -18.48 -2.27
N LEU A 70 -9.51 -18.26 -1.86
CA LEU A 70 -9.13 -17.55 -0.64
C LEU A 70 -8.95 -16.06 -0.94
N VAL A 71 -10.07 -15.40 -1.24
CA VAL A 71 -10.10 -14.05 -1.82
C VAL A 71 -9.54 -12.96 -0.90
N LEU A 72 -9.89 -12.96 0.38
CA LEU A 72 -9.43 -11.93 1.32
C LEU A 72 -7.90 -12.02 1.53
N PRO A 73 -7.30 -13.20 1.79
CA PRO A 73 -5.84 -13.34 1.78
C PRO A 73 -5.20 -12.94 0.45
N ALA A 74 -5.80 -13.30 -0.70
CA ALA A 74 -5.28 -12.90 -2.00
C ALA A 74 -5.19 -11.38 -2.13
N TYR A 75 -6.19 -10.65 -1.64
CA TYR A 75 -6.19 -9.18 -1.64
C TYR A 75 -5.03 -8.59 -0.83
N ASP A 76 -4.71 -9.16 0.34
CA ASP A 76 -3.56 -8.71 1.13
C ASP A 76 -2.25 -8.83 0.36
N TYR A 77 -2.07 -9.89 -0.43
CA TYR A 77 -0.89 -10.03 -1.29
C TYR A 77 -0.88 -9.03 -2.46
N VAL A 78 -2.05 -8.61 -2.98
CA VAL A 78 -2.13 -7.48 -3.93
C VAL A 78 -1.64 -6.18 -3.29
N LEU A 79 -2.03 -5.92 -2.03
CA LEU A 79 -1.56 -4.74 -1.29
C LEU A 79 -0.04 -4.79 -1.07
N LYS A 80 0.50 -5.96 -0.73
CA LYS A 80 1.95 -6.15 -0.62
C LYS A 80 2.66 -5.88 -1.95
N CYS A 81 2.14 -6.38 -3.08
CA CYS A 81 2.68 -6.06 -4.40
C CYS A 81 2.67 -4.55 -4.68
N SER A 82 1.57 -3.86 -4.37
CA SER A 82 1.46 -2.40 -4.54
C SER A 82 2.49 -1.65 -3.71
N HIS A 83 2.72 -2.08 -2.46
CA HIS A 83 3.70 -1.44 -1.58
C HIS A 83 5.14 -1.66 -2.08
N ILE A 84 5.49 -2.90 -2.46
CA ILE A 84 6.80 -3.20 -3.02
C ILE A 84 7.06 -2.44 -4.33
N PHE A 85 6.05 -2.30 -5.18
CA PHE A 85 6.14 -1.44 -6.36
C PHE A 85 6.51 0.00 -5.98
N ASN A 86 5.84 0.60 -4.99
CA ASN A 86 6.14 1.97 -4.56
C ASN A 86 7.57 2.11 -4.02
N LEU A 87 8.10 1.09 -3.32
CA LEU A 87 9.50 1.10 -2.85
C LEU A 87 10.50 1.03 -4.01
N LEU A 88 10.26 0.15 -4.99
CA LEU A 88 11.08 0.05 -6.20
C LEU A 88 11.09 1.36 -6.99
N ASP A 89 9.92 2.00 -7.06
CA ASP A 89 9.72 3.27 -7.74
C ASP A 89 10.41 4.44 -7.01
N ALA A 90 10.31 4.51 -5.68
CA ALA A 90 11.01 5.49 -4.85
C ALA A 90 12.54 5.35 -4.96
N ARG A 91 13.05 4.11 -5.07
CA ARG A 91 14.47 3.84 -5.33
C ARG A 91 14.94 4.28 -6.72
N GLY A 92 14.04 4.73 -7.60
CA GLY A 92 14.37 5.06 -8.98
C GLY A 92 14.85 3.84 -9.78
N ALA A 93 14.49 2.63 -9.34
CA ALA A 93 14.96 1.38 -9.92
C ALA A 93 14.18 0.96 -11.17
N LEU A 94 13.07 1.65 -11.48
CA LEU A 94 12.17 1.33 -12.58
C LEU A 94 12.28 2.39 -13.69
N SER A 95 12.52 1.94 -14.92
CA SER A 95 12.28 2.78 -16.09
C SER A 95 10.79 3.09 -16.27
N VAL A 96 10.45 4.09 -17.10
CA VAL A 96 9.06 4.44 -17.41
C VAL A 96 8.27 3.23 -17.93
N THR A 97 8.87 2.43 -18.82
CA THR A 97 8.26 1.21 -19.36
C THR A 97 8.03 0.16 -18.29
N GLU A 98 9.00 -0.05 -17.39
CA GLU A 98 8.86 -0.99 -16.30
C GLU A 98 7.79 -0.57 -15.31
N ARG A 99 7.74 0.72 -14.96
CA ARG A 99 6.71 1.28 -14.09
C ARG A 99 5.30 0.95 -14.59
N THR A 100 5.04 1.20 -15.88
CA THR A 100 3.77 0.84 -16.52
C THR A 100 3.47 -0.66 -16.42
N ARG A 101 4.47 -1.52 -16.69
CA ARG A 101 4.32 -2.98 -16.58
C ARG A 101 3.98 -3.42 -15.15
N TYR A 102 4.62 -2.85 -14.13
CA TYR A 102 4.31 -3.15 -12.72
C TYR A 102 2.90 -2.72 -12.35
N ILE A 103 2.47 -1.51 -12.76
CA ILE A 103 1.11 -1.01 -12.54
C ILE A 103 0.07 -1.96 -13.16
N ASP A 104 0.30 -2.41 -14.39
CA ASP A 104 -0.61 -3.33 -15.08
C ASP A 104 -0.69 -4.69 -14.38
N ARG A 105 0.43 -5.23 -13.88
CA ARG A 105 0.45 -6.47 -13.09
C ARG A 105 -0.40 -6.36 -11.82
N VAL A 106 -0.18 -5.31 -11.01
CA VAL A 106 -0.95 -5.08 -9.77
C VAL A 106 -2.43 -4.87 -10.09
N ARG A 107 -2.75 -4.07 -11.11
CA ARG A 107 -4.12 -3.82 -11.57
C ARG A 107 -4.83 -5.11 -12.00
N ASN A 108 -4.14 -5.99 -12.73
CA ASN A 108 -4.71 -7.25 -13.18
C ASN A 108 -5.02 -8.18 -12.00
N LEU A 109 -4.11 -8.30 -11.02
CA LEU A 109 -4.37 -9.06 -9.80
C LEU A 109 -5.57 -8.51 -9.02
N ALA A 110 -5.62 -7.18 -8.82
CA ALA A 110 -6.74 -6.54 -8.14
C ALA A 110 -8.08 -6.83 -8.83
N ARG A 111 -8.09 -6.83 -10.18
CA ARG A 111 -9.27 -7.16 -10.98
C ARG A 111 -9.68 -8.63 -10.81
N GLU A 112 -8.73 -9.55 -10.79
CA GLU A 112 -9.01 -10.98 -10.57
C GLU A 112 -9.56 -11.23 -9.17
N VAL A 113 -8.96 -10.63 -8.13
CA VAL A 113 -9.48 -10.67 -6.76
C VAL A 113 -10.88 -10.09 -6.67
N ALA A 114 -11.15 -8.96 -7.31
CA ALA A 114 -12.48 -8.34 -7.32
C ALA A 114 -13.54 -9.24 -7.98
N LYS A 115 -13.19 -9.91 -9.09
CA LYS A 115 -14.07 -10.89 -9.74
C LYS A 115 -14.34 -12.09 -8.84
N ALA A 116 -13.29 -12.66 -8.24
CA ALA A 116 -13.41 -13.78 -7.32
C ALA A 116 -14.27 -13.43 -6.10
N TYR A 117 -14.08 -12.21 -5.56
CA TYR A 117 -14.93 -11.70 -4.48
C TYR A 117 -16.38 -11.63 -4.92
N LEU A 118 -16.67 -11.02 -6.07
CA LEU A 118 -18.04 -10.92 -6.58
C LEU A 118 -18.71 -12.30 -6.71
N SER A 119 -18.01 -13.28 -7.28
CA SER A 119 -18.50 -14.67 -7.37
C SER A 119 -18.75 -15.29 -6.00
N GLN A 120 -17.87 -15.08 -5.03
CA GLN A 120 -18.07 -15.53 -3.65
C GLN A 120 -19.32 -14.90 -3.04
N ARG A 121 -19.53 -13.60 -3.25
CA ARG A 121 -20.71 -12.87 -2.75
C ARG A 121 -22.00 -13.35 -3.40
N GLU A 122 -21.98 -13.66 -4.70
CA GLU A 122 -23.11 -14.23 -5.43
C GLU A 122 -23.46 -15.63 -4.91
N ASN A 123 -22.46 -16.50 -4.72
CA ASN A 123 -22.65 -17.84 -4.13
C ASN A 123 -23.24 -17.80 -2.71
N MET A 124 -22.99 -16.72 -1.96
CA MET A 124 -23.59 -16.47 -0.65
C MET A 124 -25.00 -15.84 -0.72
N GLY A 125 -25.54 -15.60 -1.91
CA GLY A 125 -26.83 -14.92 -2.09
C GLY A 125 -26.81 -13.43 -1.79
N PHE A 126 -25.66 -12.76 -2.00
CA PHE A 126 -25.43 -11.33 -1.75
C PHE A 126 -25.85 -10.84 -0.35
N PRO A 127 -25.28 -11.37 0.75
CA PRO A 127 -25.78 -11.15 2.11
C PRO A 127 -25.65 -9.72 2.65
N LEU A 128 -25.00 -8.80 1.91
CA LEU A 128 -24.88 -7.38 2.28
C LEU A 128 -25.79 -6.47 1.45
N LEU A 129 -26.45 -6.99 0.41
CA LEU A 129 -27.50 -6.24 -0.25
C LEU A 129 -28.72 -6.30 0.66
N LYS A 130 -29.15 -5.13 1.16
CA LYS A 130 -30.47 -5.00 1.79
C LYS A 130 -31.50 -5.37 0.72
N LYS A 131 -32.40 -6.30 1.03
CA LYS A 131 -33.57 -6.56 0.21
C LYS A 131 -34.50 -5.35 0.20
#